data_AF-A0A269VU64-F1
#
_entry.id   AF-A0A269VU64-F1
#
_cell.length_a   1.000
_cell.length_b   1.000
_cell.length_c   1.000
_cell.angle_alpha   90.00
_cell.angle_beta   90.00
_cell.angle_gamma   90.00
#
_symmetry.space_group_name_H-M   'P 1'
#
loop_
_entity.id
_entity.type
_entity.pdbx_description
1 polymer ?
#
loop_
_entity_poly.entity_id
_entity_poly.type
_entity_poly.pdbx_seq_one_letter_code
_entity_poly.pdbx_strand_id
1 'polypeptide(L)'
;MEAAATIRDHLAQYLQCNGMTINQFANRTGLNSGTISRIINHKQSISMGQLERITSGMNLPEDYFFHLYIDECLYYSASSWRRLHPFLLRCAELGRLDCID
;
A
#
# COMPACT_ATOMS: atom_id res chain seq x y z
N MET A 1 -13.89 3.08 -18.83
CA MET A 1 -12.73 2.15 -18.83
C MET A 1 -11.97 2.50 -17.58
N GLU A 2 -12.37 1.91 -16.45
CA GLU A 2 -11.84 2.24 -15.13
C GLU A 2 -10.49 1.53 -15.05
N ALA A 3 -9.40 2.28 -15.23
CA ALA A 3 -8.07 1.73 -15.01
C ALA A 3 -8.06 1.14 -13.60
N ALA A 4 -7.59 -0.11 -13.45
CA ALA A 4 -7.49 -0.74 -12.15
C ALA A 4 -6.71 0.20 -11.21
N ALA A 5 -7.41 0.80 -10.26
CA ALA A 5 -6.84 1.82 -9.40
C ALA A 5 -5.75 1.18 -8.55
N THR A 6 -4.52 1.66 -8.70
CA THR A 6 -3.39 1.19 -7.90
C THR A 6 -3.51 1.68 -6.46
N ILE A 7 -2.77 1.10 -5.52
CA ILE A 7 -2.70 1.59 -4.13
C ILE A 7 -2.28 3.08 -4.13
N ARG A 8 -1.46 3.49 -5.09
CA ARG A 8 -1.03 4.89 -5.27
C ARG A 8 -2.18 5.79 -5.69
N ASP A 9 -3.04 5.33 -6.59
CA ASP A 9 -4.23 6.07 -7.02
C ASP A 9 -5.21 6.25 -5.86
N HIS A 10 -5.45 5.17 -5.09
CA HIS A 10 -6.26 5.24 -3.87
C HIS A 10 -5.69 6.22 -2.85
N LEU A 11 -4.38 6.20 -2.64
CA LEU A 11 -3.71 7.15 -1.74
C LEU A 11 -3.82 8.60 -2.24
N ALA A 12 -3.57 8.84 -3.53
CA ALA A 12 -3.69 10.17 -4.12
C ALA A 12 -5.11 10.72 -4.01
N GLN A 13 -6.12 9.89 -4.35
CA GLN A 13 -7.53 10.23 -4.22
C GLN A 13 -7.91 10.50 -2.76
N TYR A 14 -7.43 9.68 -1.82
CA TYR A 14 -7.68 9.90 -0.39
C TYR A 14 -7.18 11.27 0.06
N LEU A 15 -5.96 11.65 -0.30
CA LEU A 15 -5.41 12.96 0.03
C LEU A 15 -6.25 14.10 -0.56
N GLN A 16 -6.66 13.96 -1.83
CA GLN A 16 -7.49 14.95 -2.51
C GLN A 16 -8.87 15.11 -1.85
N CYS A 17 -9.59 14.01 -1.62
CA CYS A 17 -10.93 14.02 -1.03
C CYS A 17 -10.94 14.57 0.40
N ASN A 18 -9.85 14.38 1.15
CA ASN A 18 -9.72 14.88 2.51
C ASN A 18 -9.05 16.26 2.60
N GLY A 19 -8.69 16.88 1.48
CA GLY A 19 -7.94 18.14 1.46
C GLY A 19 -6.60 18.07 2.21
N MET A 20 -5.99 16.87 2.26
CA MET A 20 -4.85 16.56 3.11
C MET A 20 -3.55 16.66 2.32
N THR A 21 -2.58 17.35 2.90
CA THR A 21 -1.22 17.44 2.33
C THR A 21 -0.41 16.18 2.62
N ILE A 22 0.62 15.93 1.80
CA ILE A 22 1.57 14.82 2.03
C ILE A 22 2.20 14.91 3.42
N ASN A 23 2.53 16.11 3.91
CA ASN A 23 3.13 16.29 5.24
C ASN A 23 2.16 15.95 6.38
N GLN A 24 0.87 16.30 6.24
CA GLN A 24 -0.14 15.92 7.23
C GLN A 24 -0.32 14.40 7.28
N PHE A 25 -0.37 13.75 6.11
CA PHE A 25 -0.48 12.29 6.04
C PHE A 25 0.79 11.58 6.53
N ALA A 26 1.96 12.16 6.26
CA ALA A 26 3.25 11.72 6.80
C ALA A 26 3.24 11.70 8.34
N ASN A 27 2.75 12.77 8.97
CA ASN A 27 2.63 12.83 10.42
C ASN A 27 1.64 11.80 10.95
N ARG A 28 0.50 11.59 10.27
CA ARG A 28 -0.53 10.63 10.67
C ARG A 28 -0.04 9.18 10.61
N THR A 29 0.64 8.82 9.52
CA THR A 29 1.18 7.47 9.32
C THR A 29 2.51 7.26 10.04
N GLY A 30 3.20 8.35 10.37
CA GLY A 30 4.61 8.42 10.78
C GLY A 30 5.61 8.07 9.66
N LEU A 31 5.16 7.97 8.41
CA LEU A 31 6.05 7.79 7.25
C LEU A 31 6.72 9.11 6.92
N ASN A 32 7.90 9.06 6.29
CA ASN A 32 8.53 10.27 5.78
C ASN A 32 7.74 10.82 4.57
N SER A 33 7.54 12.13 4.50
CA SER A 33 6.82 12.79 3.40
C SER A 33 7.46 12.54 2.02
N GLY A 34 8.79 12.47 1.95
CA GLY A 34 9.53 12.07 0.75
C GLY A 34 9.30 10.61 0.36
N THR A 35 8.96 9.73 1.30
CA THR A 35 8.55 8.35 1.00
C THR A 35 7.15 8.34 0.39
N ILE A 36 6.18 9.03 1.01
CA ILE A 36 4.82 9.13 0.47
C ILE A 36 4.83 9.76 -0.93
N SER A 37 5.61 10.83 -1.11
CA SER A 37 5.78 11.47 -2.43
C SER A 37 6.36 10.51 -3.47
N ARG A 38 7.39 9.73 -3.16
CA ARG A 38 7.94 8.74 -4.09
C ARG A 38 6.97 7.61 -4.39
N ILE A 39 6.15 7.20 -3.41
CA ILE A 39 5.09 6.22 -3.63
C ILE A 39 4.08 6.76 -4.63
N ILE A 40 3.48 7.93 -4.37
CA ILE A 40 2.47 8.56 -5.26
C ILE A 40 3.03 8.77 -6.67
N ASN A 41 4.29 9.17 -6.81
CA ASN A 41 4.91 9.41 -8.11
C ASN A 41 5.45 8.14 -8.81
N HIS A 42 5.09 6.93 -8.35
CA HIS A 42 5.57 5.66 -8.90
C HIS A 42 7.11 5.49 -8.92
N LYS A 43 7.84 6.24 -8.06
CA LYS A 43 9.31 6.22 -7.95
C LYS A 43 9.81 5.22 -6.91
N GLN A 44 8.91 4.59 -6.16
CA GLN A 44 9.24 3.62 -5.12
C GLN A 44 8.18 2.51 -5.04
N SER A 45 8.61 1.26 -4.87
CA SER A 45 7.76 0.12 -4.49
C SER A 45 7.33 0.21 -3.03
N ILE A 46 6.09 -0.18 -2.74
CA ILE A 46 5.55 -0.21 -1.38
C ILE A 46 6.07 -1.49 -0.69
N SER A 47 6.54 -1.38 0.56
CA SER A 47 6.84 -2.55 1.41
C SER A 47 5.65 -2.88 2.31
N MET A 48 5.60 -4.09 2.88
CA MET A 48 4.47 -4.51 3.73
C MET A 48 4.22 -3.55 4.91
N GLY A 49 5.26 -3.16 5.64
CA GLY A 49 5.11 -2.18 6.72
C GLY A 49 4.72 -0.77 6.25
N GLN A 50 4.98 -0.41 4.99
CA GLN A 50 4.45 0.83 4.41
C GLN A 50 2.97 0.68 4.05
N LEU A 51 2.58 -0.48 3.51
CA LEU A 51 1.19 -0.82 3.21
C LEU A 51 0.35 -0.68 4.47
N GLU A 52 0.70 -1.40 5.54
CA GLU A 52 -0.02 -1.37 6.83
C GLU A 52 -0.22 0.05 7.36
N ARG A 53 0.84 0.87 7.30
CA ARG A 53 0.80 2.26 7.77
C ARG A 53 -0.05 3.15 6.87
N ILE A 54 -0.04 2.94 5.56
CA ILE A 54 -0.91 3.65 4.62
C ILE A 54 -2.37 3.25 4.88
N THR A 55 -2.67 1.95 4.94
CA THR A 55 -4.01 1.42 5.21
C THR A 55 -4.57 1.96 6.52
N SER A 56 -3.80 1.85 7.60
CA SER A 56 -4.17 2.39 8.91
C SER A 56 -4.31 3.92 8.89
N GLY A 57 -3.39 4.61 8.19
CA GLY A 57 -3.47 6.07 7.98
C GLY A 57 -4.71 6.52 7.22
N MET A 58 -5.34 5.64 6.45
CA MET A 58 -6.60 5.90 5.75
C MET A 58 -7.82 5.48 6.57
N ASN A 59 -7.63 4.93 7.78
CA ASN A 59 -8.66 4.27 8.60
C ASN A 59 -9.38 3.14 7.85
N LEU A 60 -8.63 2.34 7.08
CA LEU A 60 -9.16 1.19 6.36
C LEU A 60 -8.85 -0.12 7.09
N PRO A 61 -9.63 -1.20 6.87
CA PRO A 61 -9.29 -2.54 7.33
C PRO A 61 -7.90 -2.95 6.85
N GLU A 62 -7.16 -3.68 7.68
CA GLU A 62 -5.74 -3.97 7.43
C GLU A 62 -5.49 -4.69 6.09
N ASP A 63 -6.42 -5.55 5.72
CA ASP A 63 -6.41 -6.40 4.54
C ASP A 63 -6.95 -5.72 3.27
N TYR A 64 -7.41 -4.47 3.37
CA TYR A 64 -8.08 -3.73 2.29
C TYR A 64 -7.25 -3.68 1.00
N PHE A 65 -5.93 -3.53 1.10
CA PHE A 65 -5.04 -3.43 -0.05
C PHE A 65 -4.33 -4.74 -0.41
N PHE A 66 -4.66 -5.89 0.21
CA PHE A 66 -3.88 -7.12 0.01
C PHE A 66 -3.90 -7.61 -1.43
N HIS A 67 -5.08 -7.61 -2.09
CA HIS A 67 -5.18 -8.00 -3.50
C HIS A 67 -4.38 -7.07 -4.42
N LEU A 68 -4.54 -5.75 -4.26
CA LEU A 68 -3.79 -4.77 -5.06
C LEU A 68 -2.27 -4.85 -4.81
N TYR A 69 -1.86 -5.20 -3.60
CA TYR A 69 -0.45 -5.31 -3.25
C TYR A 69 0.23 -6.49 -3.94
N ILE A 70 -0.48 -7.59 -4.18
CA ILE A 70 0.05 -8.74 -4.93
C ILE A 70 0.35 -8.32 -6.37
N ASP A 71 -0.62 -7.71 -7.03
CA ASP A 71 -0.48 -7.24 -8.41
C ASP A 71 0.71 -6.29 -8.57
N GLU A 72 0.83 -5.32 -7.65
CA GLU A 72 1.95 -4.38 -7.67
C GLU A 72 3.30 -5.01 -7.27
N CYS A 73 3.31 -5.97 -6.35
CA CYS A 73 4.54 -6.62 -5.90
C CYS A 73 5.12 -7.55 -6.98
N LEU A 74 4.25 -8.23 -7.73
CA LEU A 74 4.63 -9.11 -8.83
C LEU A 74 5.09 -8.31 -10.06
N TYR A 75 4.44 -7.19 -10.39
CA TYR A 75 4.79 -6.38 -11.56
C TYR A 75 6.17 -5.70 -11.44
N TYR A 76 6.57 -5.27 -10.24
CA TYR A 76 7.77 -4.44 -10.05
C TYR A 76 9.04 -5.20 -9.60
N SER A 77 9.05 -6.53 -9.42
CA SER A 77 10.31 -7.23 -9.09
C SER A 77 10.41 -8.71 -9.37
N ALA A 78 11.50 -9.10 -10.04
CA ALA A 78 11.96 -10.48 -10.21
C ALA A 78 12.51 -11.14 -8.91
N SER A 79 12.65 -10.38 -7.81
CA SER A 79 13.12 -10.87 -6.49
C SER A 79 12.07 -10.66 -5.39
N SER A 80 10.81 -10.94 -5.73
CA SER A 80 9.63 -10.69 -4.90
C SER A 80 9.61 -11.50 -3.60
N TRP A 81 10.35 -12.61 -3.48
CA TRP A 81 10.31 -13.48 -2.29
C TRP A 81 10.55 -12.76 -0.96
N ARG A 82 11.52 -11.83 -0.92
CA ARG A 82 11.80 -11.01 0.29
C ARG A 82 10.62 -10.12 0.70
N ARG A 83 9.75 -9.75 -0.24
CA ARG A 83 8.54 -8.95 0.01
C ARG A 83 7.29 -9.81 0.18
N LEU A 84 7.23 -10.96 -0.48
CA LEU A 84 6.15 -11.92 -0.37
C LEU A 84 6.15 -12.60 1.00
N HIS A 85 7.31 -12.95 1.55
CA HIS A 85 7.35 -13.64 2.85
C HIS A 85 6.63 -12.87 3.98
N PRO A 86 6.90 -11.57 4.24
CA PRO A 86 6.12 -10.80 5.21
C PRO A 86 4.63 -10.72 4.87
N PHE A 87 4.28 -10.62 3.59
CA PHE A 87 2.89 -10.55 3.15
C PHE A 87 2.13 -11.87 3.39
N LEU A 88 2.73 -13.00 3.05
CA LEU A 88 2.16 -14.34 3.29
C LEU A 88 1.93 -14.59 4.78
N LEU A 89 2.84 -14.11 5.64
CA LEU A 89 2.67 -14.20 7.08
C LEU A 89 1.44 -13.40 7.56
N ARG A 90 1.27 -12.15 7.10
CA ARG A 90 0.09 -11.34 7.45
C ARG A 90 -1.22 -11.94 6.91
N CYS A 91 -1.20 -12.51 5.70
CA CYS A 91 -2.36 -13.22 5.16
C CYS A 91 -2.77 -14.40 6.04
N ALA A 92 -1.80 -15.21 6.50
CA ALA A 92 -2.07 -16.32 7.40
C ALA A 92 -2.60 -15.85 8.77
N GLU A 93 -2.04 -14.77 9.33
CA GLU A 93 -2.48 -14.19 10.61
C GLU A 93 -3.90 -13.63 10.55
N LEU A 94 -4.30 -13.05 9.42
CA LEU A 94 -5.63 -12.46 9.21
C LEU A 94 -6.65 -13.46 8.61
N GLY A 95 -6.25 -14.70 8.35
CA GLY A 95 -7.10 -15.70 7.70
C GLY A 95 -7.44 -15.38 6.24
N ARG A 96 -6.69 -14.49 5.60
CA ARG A 96 -6.85 -14.03 4.21
C ARG A 96 -6.08 -14.88 3.21
N LEU A 97 -6.30 -16.20 3.27
CA LEU A 97 -5.65 -17.16 2.36
C LEU A 97 -6.16 -17.04 0.91
N ASP A 98 -7.34 -16.46 0.72
CA ASP A 98 -7.95 -16.10 -0.56
C ASP A 98 -7.07 -15.16 -1.40
N CYS A 99 -6.10 -14.49 -0.78
CA CYS A 99 -5.14 -13.64 -1.49
C CYS A 99 -4.02 -14.44 -2.16
N ILE A 100 -3.86 -15.75 -1.89
CA ILE A 100 -2.70 -16.54 -2.30
C ILE A 100 -3.05 -17.56 -3.40
N ASP A 101 -4.34 -17.76 -3.68
CA ASP A 101 -4.84 -18.70 -4.72
C ASP A 101 -4.60 -18.22 -6.17
#